data_AF-A0A952Q968-F1
#
_entry.id   AF-A0A952Q968-F1
#
_cell.length_a   1.000
_cell.length_b   1.000
_cell.length_c   1.000
_cell.angle_alpha   90.00
_cell.angle_beta   90.00
_cell.angle_gamma   90.00
#
_symmetry.space_group_name_H-M   'P 1'
#
loop_
_entity.id
_entity.type
_entity.pdbx_description
1 polymer ?
#
loop_
_entity_poly.entity_id
_entity_poly.type
_entity_poly.pdbx_seq_one_letter_code
_entity_poly.pdbx_strand_id
1 'polypeptide(L)'
;VSGRPYLVHSGEPEGFEHHLIGGHFTGSMVRHVFEAISFHAGLTVHLTVLAGRDPHHIAEAEFKAFARAFRQAVSRDDRVTGIPSTKGAL
;
A
#
# COMPACT_ATOMS: atom_id res chain seq x y z
N VAL A 1 -0.12 11.43 7.27
CA VAL A 1 -0.83 11.07 6.01
C VAL A 1 -2.28 10.84 6.35
N SER A 2 -3.19 11.46 5.59
CA SER A 2 -4.67 11.62 5.69
C SER A 2 -5.39 11.67 7.05
N GLY A 3 -4.95 10.93 8.08
CA GLY A 3 -5.66 10.74 9.34
C GLY A 3 -6.89 9.86 9.20
N ARG A 4 -7.05 9.19 8.05
CA ARG A 4 -8.26 8.44 7.68
C ARG A 4 -7.86 7.11 7.06
N PRO A 5 -8.10 5.99 7.76
CA PRO A 5 -7.75 4.68 7.26
C PRO A 5 -8.64 4.29 6.08
N TYR A 6 -8.03 3.98 4.94
CA TYR A 6 -8.73 3.49 3.76
C TYR A 6 -7.77 2.77 2.82
N LEU A 7 -8.18 1.63 2.28
CA LEU A 7 -7.43 0.88 1.27
C LEU A 7 -8.30 0.62 0.04
N VAL A 8 -7.73 0.89 -1.13
CA VAL A 8 -8.15 0.29 -2.41
C VAL A 8 -7.00 -0.56 -2.91
N HIS A 9 -7.27 -1.84 -3.14
CA HIS A 9 -6.30 -2.81 -3.62
C HIS A 9 -6.94 -3.65 -4.73
N SER A 10 -6.36 -3.59 -5.94
CA SER A 10 -6.96 -4.18 -7.14
C SER A 10 -5.92 -4.60 -8.18
N GLY A 11 -6.36 -5.39 -9.17
CA GLY A 11 -5.55 -5.76 -10.34
C GLY A 11 -4.70 -7.02 -10.17
N GLU A 12 -4.70 -7.64 -8.99
CA GLU A 12 -4.15 -8.98 -8.80
C GLU A 12 -4.91 -9.99 -9.69
N PRO A 13 -4.21 -10.95 -10.32
CA PRO A 13 -4.85 -11.96 -11.16
C PRO A 13 -5.66 -12.95 -10.30
N GLU A 14 -6.67 -13.57 -10.93
CA GLU A 14 -7.49 -14.60 -10.28
C GLU A 14 -6.61 -15.74 -9.74
N GLY A 15 -6.91 -16.18 -8.51
CA GLY A 15 -6.16 -17.23 -7.82
C GLY A 15 -4.86 -16.78 -7.16
N PHE A 16 -4.44 -15.51 -7.32
CA PHE A 16 -3.30 -14.95 -6.58
C PHE A 16 -3.45 -15.16 -5.08
N GLU A 17 -4.64 -14.89 -4.56
CA GLU A 17 -5.00 -15.00 -3.14
C GLU A 17 -4.81 -16.41 -2.54
N HIS A 18 -4.76 -17.45 -3.38
CA HIS A 18 -4.58 -18.84 -2.95
C HIS A 18 -3.14 -19.35 -3.10
N HIS A 19 -2.28 -18.62 -3.82
CA HIS A 19 -0.93 -19.08 -4.11
C HIS A 19 -0.01 -18.96 -2.89
N LEU A 20 0.86 -19.96 -2.68
CA LEU A 20 1.87 -19.95 -1.63
C LEU A 20 3.21 -19.42 -2.16
N ILE A 21 3.47 -18.14 -1.93
CA ILE A 21 4.75 -17.50 -2.24
C ILE A 21 5.81 -18.06 -1.28
N GLY A 22 6.90 -18.60 -1.84
CA GLY A 22 7.97 -19.24 -1.06
C GLY A 22 7.51 -20.47 -0.25
N GLY A 23 6.34 -21.05 -0.58
CA GLY A 23 5.80 -22.26 0.06
C GLY A 23 5.12 -22.05 1.42
N HIS A 24 5.03 -20.82 1.94
CA HIS A 24 4.47 -20.56 3.28
C HIS A 24 3.66 -19.25 3.40
N PHE A 25 3.79 -18.33 2.44
CA PHE A 25 3.12 -17.04 2.49
C PHE A 25 2.01 -16.98 1.44
N THR A 26 0.76 -17.05 1.88
CA THR A 26 -0.40 -17.02 0.98
C THR A 26 -0.59 -15.64 0.36
N GLY A 27 -0.89 -15.54 -0.94
CA GLY A 27 -1.09 -14.26 -1.63
C GLY A 27 -2.14 -13.36 -0.98
N SER A 28 -3.19 -13.93 -0.36
CA SER A 28 -4.19 -13.17 0.41
C SER A 28 -3.59 -12.32 1.54
N MET A 29 -2.41 -12.70 2.06
CA MET A 29 -1.72 -11.95 3.09
C MET A 29 -1.12 -10.64 2.59
N VAL A 30 -0.88 -10.48 1.28
CA VAL A 30 -0.39 -9.23 0.70
C VAL A 30 -1.42 -8.12 0.93
N ARG A 31 -2.67 -8.36 0.54
CA ARG A 31 -3.79 -7.46 0.81
C ARG A 31 -3.93 -7.17 2.30
N HIS A 32 -3.92 -8.22 3.13
CA HIS A 32 -4.10 -8.08 4.57
C HIS A 32 -3.00 -7.19 5.21
N VAL A 33 -1.76 -7.27 4.73
CA VAL A 33 -0.68 -6.37 5.18
C VAL A 33 -0.99 -4.92 4.83
N PHE A 34 -1.46 -4.63 3.61
CA PHE A 34 -1.83 -3.26 3.24
C PHE A 34 -3.07 -2.77 3.98
N GLU A 35 -4.03 -3.63 4.30
CA GLU A 35 -5.18 -3.30 5.16
C GLU A 35 -4.70 -2.91 6.55
N ALA A 36 -3.84 -3.73 7.17
CA ALA A 36 -3.30 -3.48 8.49
C ALA A 36 -2.45 -2.19 8.54
N ILE A 37 -1.55 -1.98 7.58
CA ILE A 37 -0.73 -0.77 7.50
C ILE A 37 -1.62 0.47 7.34
N SER A 38 -2.57 0.44 6.41
CA SER A 38 -3.46 1.59 6.14
C SER A 38 -4.28 1.93 7.37
N PHE A 39 -4.80 0.91 8.06
CA PHE A 39 -5.59 1.10 9.27
C PHE A 39 -4.78 1.68 10.42
N HIS A 40 -3.69 1.01 10.80
CA HIS A 40 -2.93 1.37 12.00
C HIS A 40 -2.09 2.64 11.85
N ALA A 41 -1.64 2.98 10.64
CA ALA A 41 -0.92 4.22 10.39
C ALA A 41 -1.84 5.38 9.97
N GLY A 42 -3.17 5.17 9.94
CA GLY A 42 -4.14 6.20 9.57
C GLY A 42 -4.00 6.70 8.14
N LEU A 43 -3.58 5.82 7.22
CA LEU A 43 -3.27 6.16 5.84
C LEU A 43 -4.46 5.90 4.92
N THR A 44 -4.54 6.69 3.86
CA THR A 44 -5.32 6.37 2.67
C THR A 44 -4.37 5.83 1.61
N VAL A 45 -4.54 4.57 1.21
CA VAL A 45 -3.66 3.85 0.27
C VAL A 45 -4.47 3.36 -0.92
N HIS A 46 -3.94 3.60 -2.12
CA HIS A 46 -4.43 3.02 -3.37
C HIS A 46 -3.29 2.24 -3.99
N LEU A 47 -3.53 0.97 -4.28
CA LEU A 47 -2.57 0.07 -4.89
C LEU A 47 -3.26 -0.70 -6.02
N THR A 48 -2.72 -0.58 -7.22
CA THR A 48 -3.25 -1.27 -8.39
C THR A 48 -2.11 -1.97 -9.11
N VAL A 49 -2.20 -3.29 -9.19
CA VAL A 49 -1.33 -4.09 -10.05
C VAL A 49 -1.81 -3.89 -11.49
N LEU A 50 -0.95 -3.32 -12.33
CA LEU A 50 -1.31 -3.05 -13.72
C LEU A 50 -1.27 -4.30 -14.59
N ALA A 51 -0.30 -5.18 -14.32
CA ALA A 51 -0.14 -6.47 -14.98
C ALA A 51 0.83 -7.33 -14.16
N GLY A 52 0.67 -8.65 -14.26
CA GLY A 52 1.56 -9.62 -13.62
C GLY A 52 1.03 -11.03 -13.81
N ARG A 53 1.91 -12.01 -13.64
CA ARG A 53 1.56 -13.44 -13.69
C ARG A 53 2.20 -14.23 -12.56
N ASP A 54 3.46 -13.93 -12.26
CA ASP A 54 4.20 -14.59 -11.19
C ASP A 54 3.83 -13.97 -9.82
N PRO A 55 3.34 -14.76 -8.85
CA PRO A 55 2.90 -14.23 -7.55
C PRO A 55 4.02 -13.60 -6.72
N HIS A 56 5.25 -14.11 -6.82
CA HIS A 56 6.39 -13.51 -6.11
C HIS A 56 6.67 -12.11 -6.65
N HIS A 57 6.77 -11.97 -7.97
CA HIS A 57 7.02 -10.67 -8.60
C HIS A 57 5.89 -9.67 -8.37
N ILE A 58 4.62 -10.11 -8.38
CA ILE A 58 3.47 -9.24 -8.08
C ILE A 58 3.60 -8.69 -6.66
N ALA A 59 3.73 -9.56 -5.66
CA ALA A 59 3.85 -9.13 -4.27
C ALA A 59 5.05 -8.19 -4.07
N GLU A 60 6.22 -8.55 -4.61
CA GLU A 60 7.42 -7.72 -4.50
C GLU A 60 7.23 -6.34 -5.16
N ALA A 61 6.60 -6.28 -6.34
CA ALA A 61 6.33 -5.04 -7.05
C ALA A 61 5.40 -4.12 -6.24
N GLU A 62 4.38 -4.68 -5.61
CA GLU A 62 3.44 -3.98 -4.74
C GLU A 62 4.12 -3.34 -3.52
N PHE A 63 4.94 -4.11 -2.80
CA PHE A 63 5.71 -3.59 -1.68
C PHE A 63 6.71 -2.51 -2.13
N LYS A 64 7.39 -2.71 -3.26
CA LYS A 64 8.31 -1.70 -3.83
C LYS A 64 7.59 -0.42 -4.24
N ALA A 65 6.42 -0.53 -4.87
CA ALA A 65 5.60 0.61 -5.26
C ALA A 65 5.13 1.40 -4.03
N PHE A 66 4.58 0.70 -3.03
CA PHE A 66 4.20 1.30 -1.77
C PHE A 66 5.37 1.98 -1.08
N ALA A 67 6.54 1.33 -0.96
CA ALA A 67 7.70 1.91 -0.29
C ALA A 67 8.18 3.22 -0.95
N ARG A 68 8.14 3.31 -2.28
CA ARG A 68 8.49 4.53 -3.02
C ARG A 68 7.48 5.64 -2.78
N ALA A 69 6.18 5.34 -2.92
CA ALA A 69 5.12 6.31 -2.69
C ALA A 69 5.10 6.79 -1.23
N PHE A 70 5.25 5.87 -0.27
CA PHE A 70 5.29 6.17 1.15
C PHE A 70 6.48 7.05 1.51
N ARG A 71 7.69 6.75 0.99
CA ARG A 71 8.88 7.59 1.18
C ARG A 71 8.60 9.04 0.77
N GLN A 72 7.96 9.25 -0.38
CA GLN A 72 7.59 10.58 -0.84
C GLN A 72 6.54 11.22 0.09
N ALA A 73 5.49 10.48 0.47
CA ALA A 73 4.41 10.97 1.30
C ALA A 73 4.85 11.39 2.72
N VAL A 74 5.91 10.78 3.27
CA VAL A 74 6.43 11.10 4.61
C VAL A 74 7.64 12.02 4.58
N SER A 75 8.18 12.34 3.40
CA SER A 75 9.30 13.27 3.29
C SER A 75 8.90 14.69 3.72
N ARG A 76 9.83 15.41 4.35
CA ARG A 76 9.64 16.84 4.62
C ARG A 76 9.70 17.60 3.30
N ASP A 77 8.74 18.50 3.09
CA ASP A 77 8.72 19.43 1.97
C ASP A 77 9.01 20.83 2.50
N ASP A 78 10.15 21.41 2.13
CA ASP A 78 10.60 22.72 2.59
C ASP A 78 9.66 23.86 2.19
N ARG A 79 8.76 23.62 1.22
CA ARG A 79 7.73 24.56 0.79
C ARG A 79 6.49 24.55 1.68
N VAL A 80 6.37 23.55 2.56
CA VAL A 80 5.21 23.37 3.43
C VAL A 80 5.54 23.86 4.83
N THR A 81 4.84 24.90 5.27
CA THR A 81 4.86 25.36 6.67
C THR A 81 3.62 24.89 7.40
N GLY A 82 3.79 24.23 8.56
CA GLY A 82 2.68 23.77 9.38
C GLY A 82 2.04 22.46 8.90
N ILE A 83 0.75 22.27 9.22
CA ILE A 83 0.02 21.03 8.89
C ILE A 83 -0.51 21.12 7.45
N PRO A 84 -0.19 20.18 6.55
CA PRO A 84 -0.64 20.18 5.16
C PRO A 84 -2.10 19.73 5.04
N SER A 85 -3.01 20.52 5.62
CA SER A 85 -4.46 20.29 5.65
C SER A 85 -5.18 21.62 5.73
N THR A 86 -6.17 21.85 4.86
CA THR A 86 -7.01 23.07 4.89
C THR A 86 -7.82 23.20 6.18
N LYS A 87 -8.00 22.10 6.92
CA LYS A 87 -8.66 22.08 8.23
C LYS A 87 -7.72 22.43 9.39
N GLY A 88 -6.42 22.56 9.13
CA GLY A 88 -5.40 22.77 10.16
C GLY A 88 -5.17 21.56 11.08
N ALA A 89 -5.67 20.37 10.72
CA ALA A 89 -5.53 19.13 11.49
C ALA A 89 -5.39 17.89 10.59
N LEU A 90 -4.73 16.86 11.11
CA LEU A 90 -4.50 15.53 10.50
C LEU A 90 -4.55 14.44 11.56
#